data_AF-A0A090NVF1-F1
#
_entry.id   AF-A0A090NVF1-F1
#
_cell.length_a   1.000
_cell.length_b   1.000
_cell.length_c   1.000
_cell.angle_alpha   90.00
_cell.angle_beta   90.00
_cell.angle_gamma   90.00
#
_symmetry.space_group_name_H-M   'P 1'
#
loop_
_entity.id
_entity.type
_entity.pdbx_description
1 polymer ?
#
loop_
_entity_poly.entity_id
_entity_poly.type
_entity_poly.pdbx_seq_one_letter_code
_entity_poly.pdbx_strand_id
1 'polypeptide(L)' 'MYDIEYLLSAHNSSCKVLEYFINKGLVDVNTKFKKTNSGDCMLDNAIKYENAEMIKLLLKYGATSDNKYI' A
#
# COMPACT_ATOMS: atom_id res chain seq x y z
N MET A 1 4.38 -10.80 13.47
CA MET A 1 3.08 -10.66 12.79
C MET A 1 3.05 -9.31 12.09
N TYR A 2 2.96 -9.28 10.76
CA TYR A 2 2.98 -8.05 9.95
C TYR A 2 1.68 -7.25 10.07
N ASP A 3 1.68 -6.01 9.59
CA ASP A 3 0.44 -5.24 9.37
C ASP A 3 -0.25 -5.73 8.10
N ILE A 4 -1.57 -5.68 8.04
CA ILE A 4 -2.30 -6.24 6.90
C ILE A 4 -2.05 -5.43 5.63
N GLU A 5 -1.90 -4.12 5.76
CA GLU A 5 -1.58 -3.19 4.68
C GLU A 5 -0.19 -3.48 4.12
N TYR A 6 0.78 -3.79 4.98
CA TYR A 6 2.11 -4.22 4.54
C TYR A 6 2.04 -5.51 3.72
N LEU A 7 1.25 -6.50 4.17
CA LEU A 7 1.08 -7.76 3.45
C LEU A 7 0.33 -7.59 2.12
N LEU A 8 -0.63 -6.68 2.05
CA LEU A 8 -1.40 -6.40 0.83
C LEU A 8 -0.61 -5.59 -0.21
N SER A 9 0.48 -4.94 0.20
CA SER A 9 1.34 -4.15 -0.68
C SER A 9 2.77 -4.69 -0.81
N ALA A 10 3.05 -5.91 -0.36
CA ALA A 10 4.34 -6.55 -0.57
C ALA A 10 4.58 -6.78 -2.08
N HIS A 11 5.84 -6.88 -2.50
CA HIS A 11 6.24 -6.90 -3.93
C HIS A 11 5.51 -7.92 -4.82
N ASN A 12 5.04 -9.04 -4.27
CA ASN A 12 4.32 -10.11 -4.99
C ASN A 12 2.80 -10.14 -4.69
N SER A 13 2.26 -9.09 -4.07
CA SER A 13 0.85 -9.03 -3.67
C SER A 13 -0.07 -8.76 -4.85
N SER A 14 -1.30 -9.27 -4.76
CA SER A 14 -2.31 -9.09 -5.81
C SER A 14 -3.06 -7.78 -5.66
N CYS A 15 -2.99 -6.93 -6.71
CA CYS A 15 -3.80 -5.71 -6.82
C CYS A 15 -5.31 -6.00 -6.69
N LYS A 16 -5.80 -7.13 -7.19
CA LYS A 16 -7.22 -7.51 -7.09
C LYS A 16 -7.65 -7.78 -5.65
N VAL A 17 -6.78 -8.41 -4.86
CA VAL A 17 -7.06 -8.66 -3.44
C VAL A 17 -7.06 -7.34 -2.69
N LEU A 18 -6.07 -6.48 -2.90
CA LEU A 18 -6.07 -5.15 -2.28
C LEU A 18 -7.31 -4.32 -2.66
N GLU A 19 -7.68 -4.28 -3.95
CA GLU A 19 -8.86 -3.55 -4.42
C GLU A 19 -10.15 -4.07 -3.77
N TYR A 20 -10.27 -5.38 -3.54
CA TYR A 20 -11.40 -5.93 -2.78
C TYR A 20 -11.45 -5.40 -1.34
N PHE A 21 -10.32 -5.37 -0.63
CA PHE A 21 -10.26 -4.87 0.75
C PHE A 21 -10.59 -3.38 0.85
N ILE A 22 -10.07 -2.58 -0.09
CA ILE A 22 -10.38 -1.14 -0.19
C ILE A 22 -11.88 -0.94 -0.43
N ASN A 23 -12.47 -1.62 -1.42
CA ASN A 23 -13.90 -1.48 -1.75
C ASN A 23 -14.84 -1.97 -0.63
N LYS A 24 -14.36 -2.82 0.29
CA LYS A 24 -15.10 -3.24 1.48
C LYS A 24 -14.86 -2.35 2.70
N GLY A 25 -14.02 -1.31 2.58
CA GLY A 25 -13.67 -0.43 3.70
C GLY A 25 -12.88 -1.13 4.81
N LEU A 26 -12.19 -2.23 4.49
CA LEU A 26 -11.43 -3.02 5.46
C LEU A 26 -10.02 -2.47 5.70
N VAL A 27 -9.53 -1.64 4.77
CA VAL A 27 -8.22 -0.98 4.85
C VAL A 27 -8.35 0.45 4.33
N ASP A 28 -7.61 1.36 4.95
CA ASP A 28 -7.40 2.72 4.45
C ASP A 28 -6.07 2.77 3.70
N VAL A 29 -6.08 3.30 2.47
CA VAL A 29 -4.92 3.34 1.56
C VAL A 29 -3.73 4.13 2.11
N ASN A 30 -3.99 5.05 3.04
CA ASN A 30 -2.99 5.91 3.67
C ASN A 30 -2.57 5.43 5.06
N THR A 31 -3.05 4.27 5.49
CA THR A 31 -2.62 3.68 6.77
C THR A 31 -1.11 3.49 6.77
N LYS A 32 -0.48 4.09 7.78
CA LYS A 32 0.95 3.88 8.02
C LYS A 32 1.17 2.52 8.68
N PHE A 33 2.17 1.80 8.21
CA PHE A 33 2.65 0.59 8.86
C PHE A 33 3.14 0.94 10.25
N LYS A 34 2.91 0.02 11.19
CA LYS A 34 3.30 0.13 12.60
C LYS A 34 4.47 -0.78 12.94
N LYS A 35 4.72 -1.79 12.11
CA LYS A 35 5.70 -2.84 12.38
C LYS A 35 6.83 -2.80 11.35
N THR A 36 6.67 -3.49 10.23
CA THR A 36 7.68 -3.50 9.16
C THR A 36 7.57 -2.23 8.34
N ASN A 37 8.70 -1.58 8.05
CA ASN A 37 8.74 -0.28 7.38
C ASN A 37 7.86 0.75 8.10
N SER A 38 7.92 0.79 9.43
CA SER A 38 7.06 1.67 10.24
C SER A 38 7.13 3.13 9.76
N GLY A 39 5.97 3.74 9.55
CA GLY A 39 5.84 5.10 9.03
C GLY A 39 5.62 5.19 7.52
N ASP A 40 5.95 4.15 6.76
CA ASP A 40 5.59 4.02 5.34
C ASP A 40 4.11 3.62 5.19
N CYS A 41 3.51 3.88 4.03
CA CYS A 41 2.22 3.36 3.59
C CYS A 41 2.36 2.40 2.40
N MET A 42 1.24 1.88 1.92
CA MET A 42 1.21 0.97 0.78
C MET A 42 1.78 1.59 -0.50
N LEU A 43 1.62 2.91 -0.70
CA LEU A 43 2.18 3.61 -1.86
C LEU A 43 3.71 3.66 -1.79
N ASP A 44 4.28 3.89 -0.61
CA ASP A 44 5.73 3.89 -0.41
C ASP A 44 6.35 2.53 -0.77
N ASN A 45 5.71 1.43 -0.33
CA ASN A 45 6.11 0.07 -0.72
C ASN A 45 5.98 -0.15 -2.24
N ALA A 46 4.88 0.28 -2.86
CA ALA A 46 4.66 0.10 -4.29
C ALA A 46 5.70 0.85 -5.14
N ILE A 47 6.10 2.06 -4.73
CA ILE A 47 7.16 2.84 -5.39
C ILE A 47 8.52 2.17 -5.19
N LYS A 48 8.86 1.77 -3.95
CA LYS A 48 10.12 1.08 -3.63
C LYS A 48 10.36 -0.17 -4.47
N TYR A 49 9.30 -0.90 -4.79
CA TYR A 49 9.35 -2.12 -5.62
C TYR A 49 9.02 -1.89 -7.09
N GLU A 50 8.90 -0.62 -7.52
CA GLU A 50 8.59 -0.23 -8.90
C GLU A 50 7.33 -0.93 -9.47
N ASN A 51 6.35 -1.23 -8.61
CA ASN A 51 5.13 -1.94 -9.00
C ASN A 51 4.11 -0.96 -9.58
N ALA A 52 4.25 -0.67 -10.87
CA ALA A 52 3.42 0.30 -11.59
C ALA A 52 1.90 0.02 -11.52
N GLU A 53 1.48 -1.24 -11.45
CA GLU A 53 0.06 -1.60 -11.33
C GLU A 53 -0.48 -1.22 -9.94
N MET A 54 0.26 -1.58 -8.88
CA MET A 54 -0.09 -1.23 -7.50
C MET A 54 -0.09 0.28 -7.28
N ILE A 55 0.89 1.01 -7.84
CA ILE A 55 0.95 2.47 -7.80
C ILE A 55 -0.34 3.07 -8.41
N LYS A 56 -0.71 2.63 -9.63
CA LYS A 56 -1.93 3.14 -10.29
C LYS A 56 -3.18 2.86 -9.48
N LEU A 57 -3.30 1.65 -8.92
CA LEU A 57 -4.43 1.28 -8.07
C LEU A 57 -4.52 2.19 -6.84
N LEU A 58 -3.42 2.33 -6.10
CA LEU A 58 -3.39 3.14 -4.87
C LEU A 58 -3.70 4.61 -5.15
N LEU A 59 -3.13 5.19 -6.21
CA LEU A 59 -3.44 6.57 -6.62
C LEU A 59 -4.91 6.75 -7.03
N LYS A 60 -5.50 5.79 -7.73
CA LYS A 60 -6.95 5.79 -8.07
C LYS A 60 -7.83 5.91 -6.83
N TYR A 61 -7.39 5.35 -5.70
CA TYR A 61 -8.11 5.41 -4.42
C TYR A 61 -7.62 6.52 -3.48
N GLY A 62 -6.82 7.47 -3.96
CA GLY A 62 -6.42 8.65 -3.19
C GLY A 62 -5.24 8.43 -2.24
N ALA A 63 -4.41 7.43 -2.48
CA ALA A 63 -3.19 7.25 -1.70
C ALA A 63 -2.20 8.41 -1.91
N THR A 64 -1.56 8.84 -0.83
CA THR A 64 -0.50 9.85 -0.80
C THR A 64 0.73 9.30 -0.09
N SER A 65 1.90 9.68 -0.57
CA SER A 65 3.17 9.43 0.11
C SER A 65 3.61 10.68 0.84
N ASP A 66 4.00 10.51 2.10
CA ASP A 66 4.70 11.56 2.86
C ASP A 66 6.22 11.39 2.78
N ASN A 67 6.68 10.31 2.14
CA ASN A 67 8.08 9.96 2.08
C ASN A 67 8.74 10.79 0.97
N LYS A 68 9.55 11.78 1.39
CA LYS A 68 10.23 12.73 0.49
C LYS A 68 11.45 12.14 -0.21
N TYR A 69 11.76 10.86 0.03
CA TYR A 69 12.97 10.19 -0.46
C TYR A 69 12.67 9.11 -1.51
N ILE A 70 11.42 9.06 -1.97
CA ILE A 70 10.98 8.36 -3.19
C ILE A 70 10.55 9.37 -4.25
#